data_AF-H8H0V7-F1
#
_entry.id   AF-H8H0V7-F1
#
_cell.length_a   1.000
_cell.length_b   1.000
_cell.length_c   1.000
_cell.angle_alpha   90.00
_cell.angle_beta   90.00
_cell.angle_gamma   90.00
#
_symmetry.space_group_name_H-M   'P 1'
#
loop_
_entity.id
_entity.type
_entity.pdbx_description
1 polymer ?
#
loop_
_entity_poly.entity_id
_entity_poly.type
_entity_poly.pdbx_seq_one_letter_code
_entity_poly.pdbx_strand_id
1 'polypeptide(L)'
;MNSSSDSRPAPSDVPLPPGWSRPRELPEARPTLAPALLAFGLAGGTLGLLVSSRAVLVLGALVALLGAGLWAWAAYQETRGE
;
A
#
# COMPACT_ATOMS: atom_id res chain seq x y z
N MET A 1 -16.40 40.00 22.59
CA MET A 1 -15.53 38.81 22.42
C MET A 1 -15.13 38.76 20.95
N ASN A 2 -13.86 39.02 20.65
CA ASN A 2 -13.34 39.05 19.28
C ASN A 2 -13.03 37.63 18.82
N SER A 3 -13.78 37.12 17.83
CA SER A 3 -13.42 35.93 17.07
C SER A 3 -12.41 36.32 15.99
N SER A 4 -11.12 36.24 16.33
CA SER A 4 -10.05 36.32 15.33
C SER A 4 -10.08 35.05 14.50
N SER A 5 -10.60 35.13 13.27
CA SER A 5 -10.45 34.09 12.27
C SER A 5 -8.96 33.90 11.99
N ASP A 6 -8.42 32.76 12.40
CA ASP A 6 -7.08 32.29 12.07
C ASP A 6 -7.06 31.92 10.58
N SER A 7 -7.04 32.94 9.72
CA SER A 7 -6.93 32.84 8.26
C SER A 7 -5.48 32.47 7.91
N ARG A 8 -5.03 31.29 8.30
CA ARG A 8 -3.81 30.73 7.71
C ARG A 8 -4.11 30.48 6.23
N PRO A 9 -3.34 31.07 5.29
CA PRO A 9 -3.48 30.76 3.89
C PRO A 9 -3.29 29.26 3.70
N ALA A 10 -4.09 28.65 2.83
CA ALA A 10 -3.91 27.25 2.52
C ALA A 10 -2.48 27.06 1.97
N PRO A 11 -1.78 25.96 2.26
CA PRO A 11 -0.41 25.74 1.78
C PRO A 11 -0.29 25.78 0.24
N SER A 12 -1.42 25.68 -0.47
CA SER A 12 -1.58 25.90 -1.90
C SER A 12 -1.45 27.36 -2.36
N ASP A 13 -1.50 28.33 -1.46
CA ASP A 13 -1.46 29.77 -1.77
C ASP A 13 -0.06 30.36 -1.58
N VAL A 14 0.90 29.55 -1.11
CA VAL A 14 2.30 29.96 -0.98
C VAL A 14 2.98 29.80 -2.36
N PRO A 15 3.46 30.89 -2.97
CA PRO A 15 4.20 30.82 -4.22
C PRO A 15 5.49 30.02 -4.01
N LEU A 16 5.69 28.98 -4.82
CA LEU A 16 6.93 28.21 -4.79
C LEU A 16 8.05 28.97 -5.47
N PRO A 17 9.30 28.84 -4.97
CA PRO A 17 10.45 29.43 -5.64
C PRO A 17 10.62 28.84 -7.07
N PRO A 18 11.20 29.62 -8.00
CA PRO A 18 11.40 29.17 -9.37
C PRO A 18 12.24 27.90 -9.40
N GLY A 19 11.73 26.88 -10.10
CA GLY A 19 12.35 25.54 -10.19
C GLY A 19 11.85 24.52 -9.16
N TRP A 20 11.00 24.90 -8.21
CA TRP A 20 10.36 23.96 -7.30
C TRP A 20 9.01 23.51 -7.83
N SER A 21 8.88 22.20 -8.10
CA SER A 21 7.58 21.54 -8.30
C SER A 21 7.00 21.15 -6.94
N ARG A 22 5.68 21.30 -6.75
CA ARG A 22 5.01 20.73 -5.57
C ARG A 22 5.27 19.22 -5.52
N PRO A 23 5.56 18.64 -4.34
CA PRO A 23 5.52 17.19 -4.17
C PRO A 23 4.17 16.70 -4.70
N ARG A 24 4.22 15.72 -5.61
CA ARG A 24 2.99 15.09 -6.12
C ARG A 24 2.24 14.56 -4.91
N GLU A 25 0.99 14.98 -4.74
CA GLU A 25 0.12 14.39 -3.71
C GLU A 25 0.02 12.90 -4.03
N LEU A 26 0.72 12.11 -3.23
CA LEU A 26 0.61 10.66 -3.27
C LEU A 26 -0.74 10.36 -2.63
N PRO A 27 -1.64 9.64 -3.33
CA PRO A 27 -2.89 9.23 -2.73
C PRO A 27 -2.58 8.52 -1.41
N GLU A 28 -3.27 8.91 -0.33
CA GLU A 28 -3.08 8.28 0.97
C GLU A 28 -3.12 6.77 0.81
N ALA A 29 -2.04 6.10 1.22
CA ALA A 29 -1.89 4.66 1.07
C ALA A 29 -3.05 3.99 1.81
N ARG A 30 -4.04 3.49 1.06
CA ARG A 30 -5.17 2.79 1.65
C ARG A 30 -4.63 1.57 2.39
N PRO A 31 -5.03 1.33 3.65
CA PRO A 31 -4.57 0.16 4.38
C PRO A 31 -4.98 -1.10 3.62
N THR A 32 -4.00 -1.83 3.08
CA THR A 32 -4.20 -3.06 2.31
C THR A 32 -3.52 -4.23 3.01
N LEU A 33 -4.25 -5.34 3.16
CA LEU A 33 -3.74 -6.57 3.77
C LEU A 33 -2.96 -7.44 2.77
N ALA A 34 -3.02 -7.13 1.47
CA ALA A 34 -2.40 -7.94 0.42
C ALA A 34 -0.87 -8.09 0.57
N PRO A 35 -0.08 -7.04 0.88
CA PRO A 35 1.36 -7.17 1.10
C PRO A 35 1.69 -8.05 2.30
N ALA A 36 0.90 -7.96 3.38
CA ALA A 36 1.08 -8.76 4.58
C ALA A 36 0.82 -10.25 4.31
N LEU A 37 -0.25 -10.58 3.58
CA LEU A 37 -0.56 -11.95 3.18
C LEU A 37 0.51 -12.54 2.25
N LEU A 38 1.03 -11.73 1.31
CA LEU A 38 2.10 -12.15 0.40
C LEU A 38 3.40 -12.45 1.17
N ALA A 39 3.81 -11.54 2.06
CA ALA A 39 4.99 -11.73 2.91
C ALA A 39 4.85 -12.95 3.82
N PHE A 40 3.68 -13.15 4.43
CA PHE A 40 3.40 -14.30 5.28
C PHE A 40 3.43 -15.62 4.48
N GLY A 41 2.85 -15.66 3.28
CA GLY A 41 2.90 -16.83 2.41
C GLY A 41 4.33 -17.21 1.99
N LEU A 42 5.15 -16.22 1.64
CA LEU A 42 6.57 -16.42 1.33
C LEU A 42 7.35 -16.94 2.54
N ALA A 43 7.14 -16.36 3.72
CA ALA A 43 7.77 -16.81 4.96
C ALA A 43 7.34 -18.23 5.36
N GLY A 44 6.07 -18.58 5.17
CA GLY A 44 5.56 -19.94 5.36
C GLY A 44 6.19 -20.92 4.36
N GLY A 45 6.35 -20.51 3.10
CA GLY A 45 7.02 -21.29 2.07
C GLY A 45 8.50 -21.57 2.40
N THR A 46 9.26 -20.55 2.80
CA THR A 46 10.66 -20.74 3.21
C THR A 46 10.78 -21.63 4.45
N LEU A 47 9.88 -21.51 5.42
CA LEU A 47 9.82 -22.43 6.56
C LEU A 47 9.53 -23.86 6.11
N GLY A 48 8.59 -24.06 5.19
CA GLY A 48 8.26 -25.38 4.64
C GLY A 48 9.44 -26.04 3.94
N LEU A 49 10.29 -25.27 3.24
CA LEU A 49 11.54 -25.75 2.65
C LEU A 49 12.51 -26.18 3.75
N LEU A 50 12.64 -25.36 4.80
CA LEU A 50 13.56 -25.61 5.91
C LEU A 50 13.23 -26.90 6.67
N VAL A 51 11.95 -27.19 6.93
CA VAL A 51 11.51 -28.43 7.59
C VAL A 51 11.19 -29.59 6.64
N SER A 52 11.46 -29.44 5.33
CA SER A 52 11.15 -30.45 4.30
C SER A 52 9.68 -30.92 4.31
N SER A 53 8.76 -30.07 4.78
CA SER A 53 7.35 -30.40 4.88
C SER A 53 6.59 -29.90 3.65
N ARG A 54 6.21 -30.84 2.79
CA ARG A 54 5.41 -30.55 1.58
C ARG A 54 4.08 -29.88 1.92
N ALA A 55 3.46 -30.24 3.04
CA ALA A 55 2.20 -29.64 3.48
C ALA A 55 2.36 -28.13 3.79
N VAL A 56 3.42 -27.76 4.50
CA VAL A 56 3.72 -26.36 4.85
C VAL A 56 4.08 -25.56 3.59
N LEU A 57 4.82 -26.18 2.65
CA LEU A 57 5.14 -25.57 1.37
C LEU A 57 3.90 -25.23 0.54
N VAL A 58 2.99 -26.20 0.38
CA VAL A 58 1.75 -26.00 -0.36
C VAL A 58 0.90 -24.94 0.31
N LEU A 59 0.80 -24.95 1.64
CA LEU A 59 0.06 -23.93 2.39
C LEU A 59 0.65 -22.53 2.18
N GLY A 60 1.96 -22.37 2.31
CA GLY A 60 2.65 -21.09 2.07
C GLY A 60 2.45 -20.57 0.64
N ALA A 61 2.55 -21.46 -0.36
CA ALA A 61 2.30 -21.12 -1.75
C ALA A 61 0.86 -20.67 -2.00
N LEU A 62 -0.14 -21.36 -1.43
CA LEU A 62 -1.55 -20.98 -1.54
C LEU A 62 -1.81 -19.60 -0.93
N VAL A 63 -1.24 -19.33 0.26
CA VAL A 63 -1.40 -18.03 0.91
C VAL A 63 -0.71 -16.91 0.11
N ALA A 64 0.47 -17.17 -0.44
CA ALA A 64 1.17 -16.22 -1.31
C ALA A 64 0.37 -15.90 -2.58
N LEU A 65 -0.23 -16.91 -3.22
CA LEU A 65 -1.10 -16.74 -4.39
C LEU A 65 -2.36 -15.93 -4.07
N LEU A 66 -2.98 -16.17 -2.91
CA LEU A 66 -4.11 -15.37 -2.43
C LEU A 66 -3.72 -13.90 -2.22
N GLY A 67 -2.57 -13.64 -1.58
CA GLY A 67 -2.03 -12.30 -1.40
C GLY A 67 -1.76 -11.60 -2.74
N ALA A 68 -1.12 -12.30 -3.69
CA ALA A 68 -0.84 -11.78 -5.03
C ALA A 68 -2.12 -11.49 -5.83
N GLY A 69 -3.11 -12.37 -5.75
CA GLY A 69 -4.41 -12.19 -6.41
C GLY A 69 -5.18 -10.99 -5.88
N LEU A 70 -5.22 -10.80 -4.55
CA LEU A 70 -5.82 -9.62 -3.93
C LEU A 70 -5.08 -8.34 -4.32
N TRP A 71 -3.76 -8.38 -4.42
CA TRP A 71 -2.96 -7.23 -4.84
C TRP A 71 -3.19 -6.87 -6.31
N ALA A 72 -3.21 -7.86 -7.20
CA ALA A 72 -3.51 -7.67 -8.61
C ALA A 72 -4.96 -7.17 -8.83
N TRP A 73 -5.92 -7.67 -8.06
CA TRP A 73 -7.30 -7.21 -8.10
C TRP A 73 -7.44 -5.76 -7.63
N ALA A 74 -6.76 -5.39 -6.54
CA ALA A 74 -6.75 -4.01 -6.06
C ALA A 74 -6.17 -3.05 -7.11
N ALA A 75 -5.03 -3.41 -7.72
CA ALA A 75 -4.43 -2.63 -8.80
C ALA A 75 -5.36 -2.51 -10.02
N TYR A 76 -6.08 -3.58 -10.37
CA TYR A 76 -7.04 -3.56 -11.47
C TYR A 76 -8.24 -2.64 -11.22
N GLN A 77 -8.74 -2.60 -9.97
CA GLN A 77 -9.83 -1.71 -9.59
C GLN A 77 -9.39 -0.24 -9.59
N GLU A 78 -8.15 0.06 -9.23
CA GLU A 78 -7.58 1.41 -9.39
C GLU A 78 -7.57 1.83 -10.86
N THR A 79 -7.18 0.95 -11.78
CA THR A 79 -7.16 1.27 -13.24
C THR A 79 -8.53 1.43 -13.89
N ARG A 80 -9.61 1.00 -13.22
CA ARG A 80 -11.00 1.14 -13.71
C ARG A 80 -11.77 2.27 -13.03
N GLY A 81 -11.23 2.84 -11.96
CA GLY A 81 -11.83 3.94 -11.21
C GLY A 81 -11.48 5.33 -11.75
N GLU A 82 -10.56 5.40 -12.72
CA GLU A 82 -10.24 6.58 -13.54
C GLU A 82 -11.01 6.56 -14.87
#